data_AF-A0A0G0JMN1-F1
#
_entry.id   AF-A0A0G0JMN1-F1
#
_cell.length_a   1.000
_cell.length_b   1.000
_cell.length_c   1.000
_cell.angle_alpha   90.00
_cell.angle_beta   90.00
_cell.angle_gamma   90.00
#
_symmetry.space_group_name_H-M   'P 1'
#
loop_
_entity.id
_entity.type
_entity.pdbx_description
1 polymer ?
#
loop_
_entity_poly.entity_id
_entity_poly.type
_entity_poly.pdbx_seq_one_letter_code
_entity_poly.pdbx_strand_id
1 'polypeptide(L)'
;MKIDISKFGTTLVSRPSGKEAFLAFKSNLSHFDKIDLIKLDFAKISVLAPAWADEFITPLVGIYGKKVLFLNTKNPSVQATLNILKKSKES
;
A
#
# COMPACT_ATOMS: atom_id res chain seq x y z
N MET A 1 -11.17 4.40 7.23
CA MET A 1 -9.87 4.88 7.73
C MET A 1 -9.00 5.41 6.60
N LYS A 2 -8.17 6.42 6.87
CA LYS A 2 -7.13 6.93 5.96
C LYS A 2 -5.73 6.65 6.54
N ILE A 3 -4.82 6.09 5.75
CA ILE A 3 -3.44 5.80 6.11
C ILE A 3 -2.53 6.69 5.26
N ASP A 4 -1.73 7.53 5.92
CA ASP A 4 -0.65 8.25 5.25
C ASP A 4 0.52 7.28 5.03
N ILE A 5 0.79 6.93 3.76
CA ILE A 5 1.87 5.99 3.41
C ILE A 5 3.25 6.58 3.73
N SER A 6 3.37 7.91 3.81
CA SER A 6 4.66 8.55 4.14
C SER A 6 5.14 8.29 5.57
N LYS A 7 4.28 7.71 6.43
CA LYS A 7 4.69 7.21 7.75
C LYS A 7 5.78 6.14 7.67
N PHE A 8 5.92 5.47 6.53
CA PHE A 8 6.96 4.47 6.28
C PHE A 8 8.17 5.03 5.51
N GLY A 9 8.17 6.34 5.23
CA GLY A 9 9.16 7.03 4.38
C GLY A 9 8.55 7.60 3.10
N THR A 10 9.27 8.51 2.46
CA THR A 10 8.85 9.14 1.18
C THR A 10 9.45 8.45 -0.05
N THR A 11 10.51 7.66 0.14
CA THR A 11 11.17 6.82 -0.86
C THR A 11 11.06 5.36 -0.42
N LEU A 12 10.16 4.62 -1.03
CA LEU A 12 9.76 3.27 -0.61
C LEU A 12 10.22 2.26 -1.67
N VAL A 13 11.44 1.74 -1.51
CA VAL A 13 12.09 0.90 -2.54
C VAL A 13 12.47 -0.50 -2.07
N SER A 14 12.70 -0.66 -0.77
CA SER A 14 13.25 -1.88 -0.16
C SER A 14 12.17 -2.92 0.11
N ARG A 15 12.34 -4.14 -0.42
CA ARG A 15 11.43 -5.28 -0.16
C ARG A 15 11.34 -5.62 1.34
N PRO A 16 12.47 -5.79 2.08
CA PRO A 16 12.42 -5.99 3.54
C PRO A 16 11.61 -4.93 4.29
N SER A 17 11.80 -3.65 3.95
CA SER A 17 11.10 -2.54 4.61
C SER A 17 9.59 -2.53 4.30
N GLY A 18 9.17 -3.03 3.14
CA GLY A 18 7.76 -3.21 2.81
C GLY A 18 7.11 -4.28 3.69
N LYS A 19 7.81 -5.40 3.91
CA LYS A 19 7.36 -6.48 4.78
C LYS A 19 7.26 -6.03 6.24
N GLU A 20 8.25 -5.29 6.73
CA GLU A 20 8.23 -4.69 8.07
C GLU A 20 7.07 -3.71 8.24
N ALA A 21 6.84 -2.84 7.27
CA ALA A 21 5.72 -1.91 7.28
C ALA A 21 4.38 -2.65 7.35
N PHE A 22 4.22 -3.75 6.62
CA PHE A 22 3.01 -4.56 6.67
C PHE A 22 2.81 -5.22 8.04
N LEU A 23 3.87 -5.76 8.64
CA LEU A 23 3.81 -6.37 9.97
C LEU A 23 3.46 -5.34 11.05
N ALA A 24 4.10 -4.18 11.03
CA ALA A 24 3.77 -3.07 11.94
C ALA A 24 2.32 -2.60 11.76
N PHE A 25 1.84 -2.59 10.52
CA PHE A 25 0.45 -2.27 10.20
C PHE A 25 -0.52 -3.36 10.70
N LYS A 26 -0.16 -4.65 10.57
CA LYS A 26 -0.99 -5.78 11.01
C LYS A 26 -1.26 -5.78 12.52
N SER A 27 -0.32 -5.30 13.32
CA SER A 27 -0.55 -5.12 14.78
C SER A 27 -1.62 -4.09 15.08
N ASN A 28 -1.84 -3.13 14.19
CA ASN A 28 -2.98 -2.24 14.29
C ASN A 28 -4.26 -3.01 13.87
N LEU A 29 -4.20 -3.84 12.82
CA LEU A 29 -5.35 -4.53 12.19
C LEU A 29 -6.29 -5.35 13.12
N SER A 30 -5.89 -5.74 14.32
CA SER A 30 -6.76 -6.46 15.27
C SER A 30 -7.99 -5.67 15.75
N HIS A 31 -8.02 -4.35 15.56
CA HIS A 31 -9.20 -3.50 15.83
C HIS A 31 -10.12 -3.29 14.60
N PHE A 32 -9.90 -3.99 13.48
CA PHE A 32 -10.37 -3.56 12.16
C PHE A 32 -11.57 -4.32 11.60
N ASP A 33 -12.14 -5.26 12.35
CA ASP A 33 -13.30 -6.07 11.91
C ASP A 33 -14.56 -5.22 11.61
N LYS A 34 -14.62 -3.97 12.07
CA LYS A 34 -15.72 -3.02 11.82
C LYS A 34 -15.41 -1.94 10.78
N ILE A 35 -14.27 -1.99 10.08
CA ILE A 35 -13.87 -0.90 9.18
C ILE A 35 -14.36 -1.16 7.75
N ASP A 36 -15.22 -0.25 7.28
CA ASP A 36 -15.84 -0.35 5.95
C ASP A 36 -14.85 -0.10 4.80
N LEU A 37 -13.87 0.81 4.98
CA LEU A 37 -12.94 1.22 3.93
C LEU A 37 -11.54 1.58 4.48
N ILE A 38 -10.51 1.12 3.79
CA ILE A 38 -9.10 1.46 4.01
C ILE A 38 -8.62 2.33 2.85
N LYS A 39 -8.28 3.58 3.13
CA LYS A 39 -7.79 4.54 2.12
C LYS A 39 -6.29 4.75 2.28
N LEU A 40 -5.48 4.28 1.34
CA LEU A 40 -4.04 4.53 1.30
C LEU A 40 -3.76 5.86 0.61
N ASP A 41 -3.15 6.80 1.32
CA ASP A 41 -2.82 8.13 0.81
C ASP A 41 -1.34 8.24 0.42
N PHE A 42 -1.08 8.53 -0.86
CA PHE A 42 0.25 8.67 -1.43
C PHE A 42 0.69 10.14 -1.62
N ALA A 43 -0.02 11.12 -1.04
CA ALA A 43 0.23 12.55 -1.28
C ALA A 43 1.68 13.00 -1.10
N LYS A 44 2.42 12.40 -0.15
CA LYS A 44 3.80 12.77 0.21
C LYS A 44 4.84 11.80 -0.32
N ILE A 45 4.44 10.83 -1.15
CA ILE A 45 5.36 9.85 -1.71
C ILE A 45 6.11 10.45 -2.89
N SER A 46 7.43 10.32 -2.86
CA SER A 46 8.33 10.71 -3.94
C SER A 46 8.59 9.53 -4.88
N VAL A 47 8.96 8.37 -4.31
CA VAL A 47 9.26 7.14 -5.05
C VAL A 47 8.57 5.96 -4.38
N LEU A 48 7.91 5.12 -5.18
CA LEU A 48 7.33 3.85 -4.77
C LEU A 48 7.79 2.77 -5.75
N ALA A 49 8.58 1.80 -5.28
CA ALA A 49 9.00 0.66 -6.10
C ALA A 49 7.99 -0.50 -6.00
N PRO A 50 7.81 -1.28 -7.08
CA PRO A 50 6.96 -2.48 -7.07
C PRO A 50 7.34 -3.48 -5.98
N ALA A 51 8.63 -3.66 -5.70
CA ALA A 51 9.10 -4.62 -4.69
C ALA A 51 8.66 -4.25 -3.26
N TRP A 52 8.62 -2.95 -2.91
CA TRP A 52 8.09 -2.51 -1.62
C TRP A 52 6.56 -2.63 -1.60
N ALA A 53 5.91 -2.18 -2.68
CA ALA A 53 4.46 -2.15 -2.80
C ALA A 53 3.83 -3.55 -2.81
N ASP A 54 4.50 -4.55 -3.39
CA ASP A 54 4.03 -5.93 -3.37
C ASP A 54 3.99 -6.50 -1.94
N GLU A 55 4.97 -6.16 -1.09
CA GLU A 55 4.99 -6.65 0.30
C GLU A 55 3.96 -5.95 1.20
N PHE A 56 3.53 -4.72 0.87
CA PHE A 56 2.59 -3.95 1.69
C PHE A 56 1.16 -3.97 1.13
N ILE A 57 1.00 -3.59 -0.15
CA ILE A 57 -0.30 -3.37 -0.79
C ILE A 57 -0.93 -4.71 -1.17
N THR A 58 -0.18 -5.64 -1.76
CA THR A 58 -0.74 -6.92 -2.21
C THR A 58 -1.39 -7.73 -1.09
N PRO A 59 -0.74 -7.99 0.06
CA PRO A 59 -1.40 -8.71 1.14
C PRO A 59 -2.57 -7.93 1.73
N LEU A 60 -2.49 -6.59 1.78
CA LEU A 60 -3.59 -5.77 2.26
C LEU A 60 -4.84 -5.87 1.37
N VAL A 61 -4.65 -5.78 0.05
CA VAL A 61 -5.72 -6.00 -0.93
C VAL A 61 -6.21 -7.44 -0.88
N GLY A 62 -5.33 -8.42 -0.63
CA GLY A 62 -5.73 -9.81 -0.42
C GLY A 62 -6.68 -10.02 0.77
N ILE A 63 -6.46 -9.29 1.87
CA ILE A 63 -7.28 -9.39 3.09
C ILE A 63 -8.61 -8.62 2.95
N TYR A 64 -8.57 -7.39 2.42
CA TYR A 64 -9.71 -6.47 2.45
C TYR A 64 -10.40 -6.28 1.08
N GLY A 65 -9.83 -6.82 0.01
CA GLY A 65 -10.37 -6.77 -1.34
C GLY A 65 -10.71 -5.34 -1.78
N LYS A 66 -11.93 -5.17 -2.28
CA LYS A 66 -12.46 -3.90 -2.79
C LYS A 66 -12.59 -2.79 -1.74
N LYS A 67 -12.37 -3.10 -0.45
CA LYS A 67 -12.38 -2.09 0.62
C LYS A 67 -11.10 -1.26 0.67
N VAL A 68 -10.06 -1.64 -0.07
CA VAL A 68 -8.81 -0.87 -0.20
C VAL A 68 -8.95 0.13 -1.35
N LEU A 69 -8.85 1.41 -1.03
CA LEU A 69 -8.90 2.52 -1.97
C LEU A 69 -7.56 3.27 -1.97
N PHE A 70 -7.14 3.75 -3.14
CA PHE A 70 -5.91 4.52 -3.30
C PHE A 70 -6.23 5.99 -3.53
N LEU A 71 -5.60 6.88 -2.76
CA LEU A 71 -5.77 8.34 -2.83
C LEU A 71 -4.46 9.01 -3.29
N ASN A 72 -4.57 10.16 -3.97
CA ASN A 72 -3.43 10.97 -4.41
C ASN A 72 -2.41 10.20 -5.27
N THR A 73 -2.92 9.36 -6.18
CA THR A 73 -2.13 8.54 -7.10
C THR A 73 -1.65 9.28 -8.35
N LYS A 74 -1.51 10.62 -8.31
CA LYS A 74 -1.05 11.40 -9.48
C LYS A 74 0.47 11.30 -9.71
N ASN A 75 1.24 10.89 -8.70
CA ASN A 75 2.69 10.71 -8.84
C ASN A 75 2.98 9.60 -9.88
N PRO A 76 3.81 9.85 -10.92
CA PRO A 76 4.14 8.86 -11.95
C PRO A 76 4.74 7.55 -11.41
N SER A 77 5.59 7.62 -10.39
CA SER A 77 6.16 6.44 -9.72
C SER A 77 5.06 5.60 -9.04
N VAL A 78 4.09 6.26 -8.41
CA VAL A 78 2.93 5.58 -7.80
C VAL A 78 2.07 4.91 -8.87
N GLN A 79 1.75 5.61 -9.97
CA GLN A 79 0.94 5.05 -11.06
C GLN A 79 1.61 3.85 -11.73
N ALA A 80 2.90 3.97 -12.05
CA ALA A 80 3.66 2.90 -12.67
C ALA A 80 3.64 1.65 -11.79
N THR A 81 3.89 1.81 -10.49
CA THR A 81 3.89 0.69 -9.54
C THR A 81 2.52 0.06 -9.39
N LEU A 82 1.45 0.84 -9.22
CA LEU A 82 0.09 0.28 -9.13
C LEU A 82 -0.32 -0.48 -10.41
N ASN A 83 0.08 0.04 -11.59
CA ASN A 83 -0.16 -0.63 -12.87
C ASN A 83 0.61 -1.95 -12.98
N ILE A 84 1.85 -2.00 -12.52
CA ILE A 84 2.66 -3.23 -12.47
C ILE A 84 1.97 -4.27 -11.57
N LEU A 85 1.56 -3.88 -10.37
CA LEU A 85 0.87 -4.78 -9.44
C LEU A 85 -0.44 -5.31 -10.01
N LYS A 86 -1.21 -4.48 -10.73
CA LYS A 86 -2.46 -4.91 -11.38
C LYS A 86 -2.19 -5.97 -12.45
N LYS A 87 -1.23 -5.73 -13.35
CA LYS A 87 -0.89 -6.65 -14.44
C LYS A 87 -0.38 -7.99 -13.93
N SER A 88 0.44 -7.99 -12.87
CA SER A 88 0.95 -9.23 -12.26
C SER A 88 -0.13 -10.11 -11.60
N LYS A 89 -1.37 -9.63 -11.47
CA LYS A 89 -2.51 -10.39 -10.92
C LYS A 89 -3.52 -10.83 -11.99
N GLU A 90 -3.37 -10.38 -13.23
CA GLU A 90 -4.23 -10.74 -14.37
C GLU A 90 -3.63 -11.88 -15.23
N SER A 91 -2.40 -12.30 -14.94
CA SER A 91 -1.68 -13.42 -15.56
C SER A 91 -1.77 -14.69 -14.73
#